data_AF-A0A2R7KFD2-F1
#
_entry.id   AF-A0A2R7KFD2-F1
#
_cell.length_a   1.000
_cell.length_b   1.000
_cell.length_c   1.000
_cell.angle_alpha   90.00
_cell.angle_beta   90.00
_cell.angle_gamma   90.00
#
_symmetry.space_group_name_H-M   'P 1'
#
loop_
_entity.id
_entity.type
_entity.pdbx_description
1 polymer ?
#
loop_
_entity_poly.entity_id
_entity_poly.type
_entity_poly.pdbx_seq_one_letter_code
_entity_poly.pdbx_strand_id
1 'polypeptide(L)' 'MKKVTGLGGVFFKCDDPKAMNEWYTKNLGLPTSEYGVTFEWREVDDPSKKGATAWCTFPKDTSYFNPSIKPFMINYRVED' A
#
# COMPACT_ATOMS: atom_id res chain seq x y z
N MET A 1 17.18 -11.82 -15.02
CA MET A 1 15.85 -11.78 -14.38
C MET A 1 15.84 -10.59 -13.43
N LYS A 2 14.85 -9.69 -13.58
CA LYS A 2 14.65 -8.54 -12.69
C LYS A 2 14.43 -9.01 -11.25
N LYS A 3 15.05 -8.34 -10.28
CA LYS A 3 14.92 -8.68 -8.85
C LYS A 3 13.93 -7.76 -8.13
N VAL A 4 13.43 -8.25 -6.99
CA VAL A 4 12.61 -7.44 -6.08
C VAL A 4 13.51 -6.46 -5.36
N THR A 5 13.13 -5.18 -5.38
CA THR A 5 13.87 -4.07 -4.72
C THR A 5 13.15 -3.53 -3.49
N GLY A 6 11.91 -3.96 -3.25
CA GLY A 6 11.17 -3.58 -2.06
C GLY A 6 9.68 -3.90 -2.14
N LEU A 7 8.92 -3.40 -1.18
CA LEU A 7 7.46 -3.43 -1.21
C LEU A 7 6.94 -2.34 -2.13
N GLY A 8 6.13 -2.73 -3.13
CA GLY A 8 5.36 -1.76 -3.89
C GLY A 8 4.16 -1.26 -3.08
N GLY A 9 3.62 -2.10 -2.20
CA GLY A 9 2.40 -1.79 -1.49
C GLY A 9 1.80 -2.94 -0.68
N VAL A 10 1.03 -2.53 0.33
CA VAL A 10 0.25 -3.38 1.23
C VAL A 10 -1.21 -2.98 1.07
N PHE A 11 -2.03 -3.95 0.71
CA PHE A 11 -3.44 -3.75 0.45
C PHE A 11 -4.26 -4.70 1.32
N PHE A 12 -5.32 -4.22 1.94
CA PHE A 12 -6.18 -5.07 2.74
C PHE A 12 -7.65 -4.67 2.67
N LYS A 13 -8.50 -5.68 2.75
CA LYS A 13 -9.95 -5.58 2.78
C LYS A 13 -10.41 -5.18 4.19
N CYS A 14 -11.41 -4.31 4.26
CA CYS A 14 -12.07 -3.91 5.50
C CYS A 14 -13.55 -3.59 5.24
N ASP A 15 -14.35 -3.51 6.31
CA ASP A 15 -15.79 -3.24 6.18
C ASP A 15 -16.08 -1.80 5.72
N ASP A 16 -15.29 -0.82 6.16
CA ASP A 16 -15.41 0.59 5.77
C ASP A 16 -14.02 1.22 5.51
N PRO A 17 -13.59 1.31 4.23
CA PRO A 17 -12.31 1.92 3.86
C PRO A 17 -12.17 3.38 4.27
N LYS A 18 -13.28 4.14 4.23
CA LYS A 18 -13.25 5.56 4.56
C LYS A 18 -13.02 5.74 6.06
N ALA A 19 -13.78 5.03 6.90
CA ALA A 19 -13.59 5.06 8.35
C ALA A 19 -12.19 4.57 8.75
N MET A 20 -11.64 3.57 8.04
CA MET A 20 -10.28 3.08 8.28
C MET A 20 -9.22 4.14 7.94
N ASN A 21 -9.34 4.84 6.82
CA ASN A 21 -8.44 5.94 6.44
C ASN A 21 -8.52 7.13 7.42
N GLU A 22 -9.74 7.48 7.85
CA GLU A 22 -9.95 8.50 8.89
C GLU A 22 -9.30 8.08 10.22
N TRP A 23 -9.43 6.81 10.60
CA TRP A 23 -8.78 6.26 11.79
C TRP A 23 -7.25 6.36 11.69
N TYR A 24 -6.67 5.97 10.54
CA TYR A 24 -5.22 6.09 10.32
C TYR A 24 -4.74 7.53 10.37
N THR A 25 -5.49 8.46 9.79
CA THR A 25 -5.18 9.89 9.85
C THR A 25 -5.20 10.39 11.30
N LYS A 26 -6.29 10.09 12.04
CA LYS A 26 -6.49 10.58 13.40
C LYS A 26 -5.51 9.99 14.41
N ASN A 27 -5.24 8.70 14.34
CA ASN A 27 -4.54 7.98 15.39
C ASN A 27 -3.05 7.75 15.07
N LEU A 28 -2.69 7.66 13.78
CA LEU A 28 -1.32 7.42 13.35
C LEU A 28 -0.71 8.61 12.60
N GLY A 29 -1.50 9.65 12.31
CA GLY A 29 -1.01 10.83 11.57
C GLY A 29 -0.71 10.54 10.11
N LEU A 30 -1.22 9.44 9.54
CA LEU A 30 -0.96 9.12 8.13
C LEU A 30 -1.70 10.12 7.23
N PRO A 31 -1.04 10.73 6.24
CA PRO A 31 -1.70 11.64 5.30
C PRO A 31 -2.51 10.84 4.27
N THR A 32 -3.59 10.22 4.73
CA THR A 32 -4.43 9.39 3.86
C THR A 32 -5.26 10.23 2.90
N SER A 33 -5.49 9.66 1.72
CA SER A 33 -6.43 10.11 0.68
C SER A 33 -7.62 9.15 0.60
N GLU A 34 -8.52 9.36 -0.34
CA GLU A 34 -9.59 8.39 -0.64
C GLU A 34 -9.04 6.99 -0.98
N TYR A 35 -7.81 6.90 -1.50
CA TYR A 35 -7.14 5.65 -1.88
C TYR A 35 -6.16 5.14 -0.82
N GLY A 36 -6.14 5.69 0.40
CA GLY A 36 -5.14 5.37 1.41
C GLY A 36 -3.91 6.27 1.33
N VAL A 37 -2.72 5.77 1.68
CA VAL A 37 -1.49 6.58 1.78
C VAL A 37 -0.36 6.00 0.92
N THR A 38 0.47 6.89 0.39
CA THR A 38 1.72 6.53 -0.28
C THR A 38 2.89 7.00 0.57
N PHE A 39 3.73 6.07 1.01
CA PHE A 39 4.97 6.37 1.71
C PHE A 39 6.09 6.54 0.69
N GLU A 40 6.52 7.78 0.46
CA GLU A 40 7.71 8.05 -0.34
C GLU A 40 8.97 7.83 0.48
N TRP A 41 9.98 7.22 -0.13
CA TRP A 41 11.26 6.95 0.49
C TRP A 41 12.39 7.03 -0.54
N ARG A 42 13.64 6.95 -0.06
CA ARG A 42 14.86 6.97 -0.88
C ARG A 42 15.69 5.73 -0.57
N GLU A 43 16.40 5.21 -1.57
CA GLU A 43 17.29 4.08 -1.35
C GLU A 43 18.43 4.49 -0.40
N VAL A 44 18.82 3.57 0.49
CA VAL A 44 19.87 3.82 1.49
C VAL A 44 21.23 4.03 0.82
N ASP A 45 21.54 3.22 -0.19
CA ASP A 45 22.83 3.25 -0.89
C ASP A 45 22.92 4.38 -1.93
N ASP A 46 21.78 4.82 -2.47
CA ASP A 46 21.69 5.93 -3.43
C ASP A 46 20.45 6.79 -3.17
N PRO A 47 20.56 7.84 -2.35
CA PRO A 47 19.44 8.72 -2.02
C PRO A 47 18.87 9.49 -3.21
N SER A 48 19.54 9.52 -4.38
CA SER A 48 18.99 10.14 -5.58
C SER A 48 17.81 9.32 -6.14
N LYS A 49 17.82 8.00 -5.92
CA LYS A 49 16.73 7.10 -6.27
C LYS A 49 15.60 7.20 -5.26
N LYS A 50 14.39 7.33 -5.79
CA LYS A 50 13.16 7.38 -5.01
C LYS A 50 12.38 6.08 -5.17
N GLY A 51 11.72 5.69 -4.09
CA GLY A 51 10.75 4.62 -4.07
C GLY A 51 9.46 5.10 -3.41
N ALA A 52 8.42 4.29 -3.55
CA ALA A 52 7.15 4.51 -2.91
C ALA A 52 6.55 3.17 -2.50
N THR A 53 5.86 3.16 -1.35
CA THR A 53 5.09 2.01 -0.88
C THR A 53 3.66 2.45 -0.62
N ALA A 54 2.71 1.83 -1.32
CA ALA A 54 1.29 2.09 -1.12
C ALA A 54 0.77 1.37 0.14
N TRP A 55 -0.17 2.01 0.84
CA TRP A 55 -0.90 1.42 1.95
C TRP A 55 -2.38 1.77 1.77
N CYS A 56 -3.14 0.81 1.22
CA CYS A 56 -4.51 1.08 0.80
C CYS A 56 -5.50 0.07 1.38
N THR A 57 -6.66 0.59 1.74
CA THR A 57 -7.80 -0.18 2.20
C THR A 57 -8.79 -0.39 1.07
N PHE A 58 -9.40 -1.57 1.00
CA PHE A 58 -10.43 -1.90 0.02
C PHE A 58 -11.73 -2.35 0.71
N PRO A 59 -12.90 -2.17 0.04
CA PRO A 59 -14.14 -2.78 0.49
C PRO A 59 -14.00 -4.31 0.61
N LYS A 60 -14.63 -4.89 1.62
CA LYS A 60 -14.57 -6.34 1.90
C LYS A 60 -15.05 -7.21 0.74
N ASP A 61 -16.01 -6.72 -0.02
CA ASP A 61 -16.63 -7.39 -1.17
C ASP A 61 -15.92 -7.10 -2.50
N THR A 62 -14.80 -6.35 -2.50
CA THR A 62 -14.07 -6.08 -3.75
C THR A 62 -13.62 -7.35 -4.46
N SER A 63 -13.77 -7.36 -5.78
CA SER A 63 -13.23 -8.38 -6.68
C SER A 63 -11.77 -8.13 -7.07
N TYR A 64 -11.17 -7.00 -6.65
CA TYR A 64 -9.82 -6.61 -7.04
C TYR A 64 -8.74 -7.64 -6.64
N PHE A 65 -8.99 -8.42 -5.60
CA PHE A 65 -8.03 -9.39 -5.06
C PHE A 65 -8.14 -10.75 -5.76
N ASN A 66 -9.09 -10.92 -6.68
CA ASN A 66 -9.31 -12.18 -7.36
C ASN A 66 -8.06 -12.61 -8.16
N PRO A 67 -7.75 -13.91 -8.19
CA PRO A 67 -8.52 -15.04 -7.64
C PRO A 67 -8.27 -15.32 -6.15
N SER A 68 -7.50 -14.48 -5.45
CA SER A 68 -7.20 -14.67 -4.04
C SER A 68 -8.42 -14.40 -3.16
N ILE A 69 -8.68 -15.31 -2.23
CA ILE A 69 -9.69 -15.16 -1.17
C ILE A 69 -9.12 -14.51 0.09
N LYS A 70 -7.82 -14.18 0.12
CA LYS A 70 -7.19 -13.59 1.31
C LYS A 70 -7.61 -12.12 1.46
N PRO A 71 -7.75 -11.64 2.70
CA PRO A 71 -8.14 -10.25 2.95
C PRO A 71 -6.98 -9.28 2.79
N PHE A 72 -5.79 -9.73 2.37
CA PHE A 72 -4.61 -8.90 2.15
C PHE A 72 -3.89 -9.30 0.86
N MET A 73 -3.22 -8.34 0.26
CA MET A 73 -2.35 -8.49 -0.90
C MET A 73 -1.08 -7.65 -0.65
N ILE A 74 0.06 -8.23 -0.97
CA ILE A 74 1.35 -7.53 -0.95
C ILE A 74 1.87 -7.57 -2.38
N ASN A 75 2.25 -6.41 -2.92
CA ASN A 75 2.97 -6.36 -4.20
C ASN A 75 4.41 -5.90 -3.99
N TYR A 76 5.26 -6.27 -4.94
CA TYR A 76 6.69 -5.99 -4.89
C TYR A 76 7.05 -4.94 -5.93
N ARG A 77 7.96 -4.04 -5.55
CA ARG A 77 8.71 -3.23 -6.51
C ARG A 77 9.79 -4.12 -7.13
N VAL A 78 9.93 -4.07 -8.44
CA VAL A 78 10.94 -4.83 -9.19
C VAL A 78 11.80 -3.88 -10.01
N GLU A 79 13.02 -4.30 -10.29
CA GLU A 79 13.93 -3.59 -11.20
C GLU A 79 13.32 -3.45 -12.60
N ASP A 80 13.66 -2.34 -13.28
CA ASP A 80 13.31 -2.10 -14.68
C ASP A 80 14.18 -2.89 -15.67
#